data_AF-A0A351Z7W1-F1
#
_entry.id   AF-A0A351Z7W1-F1
#
_cell.length_a   1.000
_cell.length_b   1.000
_cell.length_c   1.000
_cell.angle_alpha   90.00
_cell.angle_beta   90.00
_cell.angle_gamma   90.00
#
_symmetry.space_group_name_H-M   'P 1'
#
loop_
_entity.id
_entity.type
_entity.pdbx_description
1 polymer ?
#
loop_
_entity_poly.entity_id
_entity_poly.type
_entity_poly.pdbx_seq_one_letter_code
_entity_poly.pdbx_strand_id
1 'polypeptide(L)' 'LGFRSYGRIDGFYLNDGRILITDPNSASGMAPSSFFFEQAACAGMLPTMIIGRLIENALVIHSEKNGPL' A
#
# COMPACT_ATOMS: atom_id res chain seq x y z
N LEU A 1 1.53 -12.72 5.17
CA LEU A 1 2.33 -11.92 4.23
C LEU A 1 3.28 -10.96 4.95
N GLY A 2 2.96 -10.46 6.15
CA GLY A 2 3.91 -9.65 6.93
C GLY A 2 4.12 -8.24 6.38
N PHE A 3 3.14 -7.67 5.67
CA PHE A 3 3.16 -6.27 5.27
C PHE A 3 3.16 -5.37 6.51
N ARG A 4 3.99 -4.30 6.46
CA ARG A 4 4.13 -3.38 7.60
C ARG A 4 3.79 -1.93 7.28
N SER A 5 4.04 -1.47 6.06
CA SER A 5 3.75 -0.07 5.67
C SER A 5 2.58 0.01 4.69
N TYR A 6 2.69 -0.66 3.53
CA TYR A 6 1.61 -0.76 2.56
C TYR A 6 1.72 -2.07 1.78
N GLY A 7 0.69 -2.39 1.01
CA GLY A 7 0.68 -3.47 0.03
C GLY A 7 -0.46 -3.25 -0.97
N ARG A 8 -0.29 -3.74 -2.19
CA ARG A 8 -1.33 -3.76 -3.22
C ARG A 8 -1.96 -5.14 -3.25
N ILE A 9 -3.28 -5.21 -3.19
CA ILE A 9 -4.03 -6.47 -3.22
C ILE A 9 -4.82 -6.51 -4.53
N ASP A 10 -4.42 -7.41 -5.41
CA ASP A 10 -5.04 -7.58 -6.73
C ASP A 10 -5.99 -8.78 -6.70
N GLY A 11 -7.08 -8.68 -7.46
CA GLY A 11 -8.10 -9.73 -7.48
C GLY A 11 -9.26 -9.44 -8.44
N PHE A 12 -10.23 -10.35 -8.42
CA PHE A 12 -11.44 -10.29 -9.25
C PHE A 12 -12.69 -10.25 -8.38
N TYR A 13 -13.66 -9.42 -8.78
CA TYR A 13 -15.03 -9.50 -8.29
C TYR A 13 -15.83 -10.38 -9.25
N LEU A 14 -16.39 -11.47 -8.73
CA LEU A 14 -17.13 -12.46 -9.51
C LEU A 14 -18.62 -12.12 -9.57
N ASN A 15 -19.33 -12.63 -10.59
CA ASN A 15 -20.74 -12.35 -10.81
C ASN A 15 -21.66 -12.84 -9.66
N ASP A 16 -21.19 -13.79 -8.86
CA ASP A 16 -21.91 -14.31 -7.68
C ASP A 16 -21.59 -13.53 -6.38
N GLY A 17 -20.92 -12.38 -6.50
CA GLY A 17 -20.59 -11.51 -5.38
C GLY A 17 -19.32 -11.90 -4.62
N ARG A 18 -18.63 -12.99 -5.00
CA ARG A 18 -17.37 -13.38 -4.36
C ARG A 18 -16.21 -12.48 -4.82
N ILE A 19 -15.29 -12.23 -3.90
CA ILE A 19 -14.00 -11.58 -4.20
C ILE A 19 -12.91 -12.65 -4.19
N LEU A 20 -12.21 -12.82 -5.30
CA LEU A 20 -11.05 -13.69 -5.44
C LEU A 20 -9.78 -12.85 -5.39
N ILE A 21 -8.97 -13.00 -4.35
CA ILE A 21 -7.65 -12.37 -4.25
C ILE A 21 -6.64 -13.25 -4.99
N THR A 22 -5.92 -12.68 -5.95
CA THR A 22 -4.98 -13.45 -6.79
C THR A 22 -3.52 -13.13 -6.52
N ASP A 23 -3.20 -11.88 -6.17
CA ASP A 23 -1.81 -11.48 -5.99
C ASP A 23 -1.66 -10.37 -4.95
N PRO A 24 -0.96 -10.64 -3.83
CA PRO A 24 -0.59 -9.61 -2.89
C PRO A 24 0.85 -9.12 -3.13
N ASN A 25 0.97 -7.85 -3.51
CA ASN A 25 2.25 -7.20 -3.80
C ASN A 25 2.74 -6.33 -2.63
N SER A 26 4.00 -6.52 -2.20
CA SER A 26 4.66 -5.70 -1.16
C SER A 26 5.07 -4.31 -1.62
N ALA A 27 4.93 -4.04 -2.92
CA ALA A 27 5.19 -2.75 -3.52
C ALA A 27 4.16 -2.46 -4.62
N SER A 28 4.05 -1.19 -4.98
CA SER A 28 3.28 -0.76 -6.16
C SER A 28 4.16 0.11 -7.05
N GLY A 29 3.72 0.33 -8.29
CA GLY A 29 4.33 1.34 -9.16
C GLY A 29 4.29 2.71 -8.49
N MET A 30 5.34 3.51 -8.70
CA MET A 30 5.50 4.85 -8.11
C MET A 30 5.46 5.98 -9.15
N ALA A 31 5.09 5.66 -10.40
CA ALA A 31 4.79 6.68 -11.39
C ALA A 31 3.51 7.45 -10.97
N PRO A 32 3.38 8.77 -11.24
CA PRO A 32 2.18 9.52 -10.87
C PRO A 32 0.87 8.93 -11.40
N SER A 33 0.90 8.28 -12.57
CA SER A 33 -0.23 7.59 -13.20
C SER A 33 -0.46 6.16 -12.72
N SER A 34 0.28 5.69 -11.71
CA SER A 34 0.10 4.36 -11.17
C SER A 34 -1.13 4.26 -10.27
N PHE A 35 -1.72 3.06 -10.19
CA PHE A 35 -2.86 2.79 -9.32
C PHE A 35 -2.65 3.20 -7.85
N PHE A 36 -1.41 3.22 -7.37
CA PHE A 36 -1.10 3.65 -6.01
C PHE A 36 -1.54 5.10 -5.76
N PHE A 37 -1.20 6.01 -6.67
CA PHE A 37 -1.56 7.42 -6.53
C PHE A 37 -3.02 7.68 -6.92
N GLU A 38 -3.54 6.97 -7.92
CA GLU A 38 -4.96 7.07 -8.30
C GLU A 38 -5.88 6.64 -7.14
N GLN A 39 -5.58 5.51 -6.47
CA GLN A 39 -6.37 5.06 -5.31
C GLN A 39 -6.24 6.02 -4.12
N ALA A 40 -5.05 6.57 -3.88
CA ALA A 40 -4.85 7.59 -2.85
C ALA A 40 -5.68 8.85 -3.16
N ALA A 41 -5.74 9.28 -4.43
CA ALA A 41 -6.57 10.39 -4.87
C ALA A 41 -8.07 10.10 -4.72
N CYS A 42 -8.53 8.88 -5.04
CA CYS A 42 -9.91 8.45 -4.76
C CYS A 42 -10.26 8.51 -3.26
N ALA A 43 -9.27 8.34 -2.39
CA ALA A 43 -9.39 8.51 -0.94
C ALA A 43 -9.21 9.98 -0.46
N GLY A 44 -9.10 10.94 -1.38
CA GLY A 44 -8.93 12.36 -1.07
C GLY A 44 -7.51 12.78 -0.66
N MET A 45 -6.50 11.93 -0.90
CA MET A 45 -5.11 12.21 -0.55
C MET A 45 -4.36 12.85 -1.72
N LEU A 46 -3.59 13.90 -1.42
CA LEU A 46 -2.58 14.41 -2.36
C LEU A 46 -1.36 13.49 -2.36
N PRO A 47 -0.55 13.45 -3.43
CA PRO A 47 0.66 12.64 -3.48
C PRO A 47 1.61 12.86 -2.29
N THR A 48 1.72 14.11 -1.83
CA THR A 48 2.53 14.45 -0.66
C THR A 48 2.02 13.81 0.64
N MET A 49 0.70 13.68 0.80
CA MET A 49 0.11 13.06 1.99
C MET A 49 0.42 11.57 2.05
N ILE A 50 0.25 10.85 0.93
CA ILE A 50 0.49 9.40 0.93
C ILE A 50 1.98 9.08 1.07
N ILE A 51 2.86 9.86 0.44
CA ILE A 51 4.31 9.74 0.63
C ILE A 51 4.69 10.04 2.09
N GLY A 52 4.14 11.12 2.67
CA GLY A 52 4.34 11.45 4.08
C GLY A 52 3.94 10.29 4.99
N ARG A 53 2.78 9.68 4.74
CA ARG A 53 2.31 8.53 5.52
C ARG A 53 3.23 7.32 5.40
N LEU A 54 3.79 7.04 4.21
CA LEU A 54 4.78 5.96 4.04
C LEU A 54 6.03 6.19 4.89
N ILE A 55 6.52 7.44 4.95
CA ILE A 55 7.69 7.83 5.75
C ILE A 55 7.38 7.71 7.24
N GLU A 56 6.24 8.22 7.70
CA GLU A 56 5.79 8.10 9.09
C GLU A 56 5.70 6.64 9.52
N ASN A 57 5.05 5.80 8.71
CA ASN A 57 4.97 4.37 8.97
C ASN A 57 6.38 3.76 9.06
N ALA A 58 7.29 4.11 8.15
CA ALA A 58 8.67 3.61 8.16
C ALA A 58 9.43 4.00 9.43
N LEU A 59 9.25 5.23 9.94
CA LEU A 59 9.86 5.69 11.19
C LEU A 59 9.37 4.90 12.40
N VAL A 60 8.05 4.69 12.52
CA VAL A 60 7.46 3.87 13.60
C VAL A 60 8.01 2.44 13.53
N ILE A 61 7.96 1.84 12.34
CA ILE A 61 8.49 0.50 12.05
C ILE A 61 9.96 0.36 12.47
N HIS A 62 10.76 1.38 12.20
CA HIS A 62 12.18 1.40 12.53
C HIS A 62 12.41 1.57 14.03
N SER A 63 11.64 2.42 14.72
CA SER A 63 11.78 2.66 16.16
C SER A 63 11.52 1.42 17.03
N GLU A 64 10.68 0.51 16.56
CA GLU A 64 10.35 -0.75 17.25
C GLU A 64 11.35 -1.88 16.97
N LYS A 65 12.37 -1.62 16.13
CA LYS A 65 13.32 -2.64 15.70
C LYS A 65 14.37 -2.89 16.79
N ASN A 66 14.40 -4.10 17.33
CA ASN A 66 15.39 -4.55 18.30
C ASN A 66 16.43 -5.43 17.60
N GLY A 67 17.66 -4.94 17.40
CA GLY A 67 18.75 -5.67 16.75
C GLY A 67 19.63 -4.76 15.87
N PRO A 68 20.73 -5.29 15.29
CA PRO A 68 21.71 -4.50 14.53
C PRO A 68 21.25 -4.10 13.12
N LEU A 69 20.02 -4.45 12.73
CA LEU A 69 19.38 -3.97 11.52
C LEU A 69 18.23 -3.09 11.95
#